data_AF-A0A1V1P7M3-F1
#
_entry.id   AF-A0A1V1P7M3-F1
#
_cell.length_a   1.000
_cell.length_b   1.000
_cell.length_c   1.000
_cell.angle_alpha   90.00
_cell.angle_beta   90.00
_cell.angle_gamma   90.00
#
_symmetry.space_group_name_H-M   'P 1'
#
loop_
_entity.id
_entity.type
_entity.pdbx_description
1 polymer ?
#
loop_
_entity_poly.entity_id
_entity_poly.type
_entity_poly.pdbx_seq_one_letter_code
_entity_poly.pdbx_strand_id
1 'polypeptide(L)'
;MLQTITPEVCNKLGEIGFEEDDINSIQMLHELKTRNYSVDIKKLIKQVAFKHLTVGISETFEKNMWNDENFLEIAEKVRGGQYVEKY
;
A
#
# COMPACT_ATOMS: atom_id res chain seq x y z
N MET A 1 -21.69 -8.80 -18.71
CA MET A 1 -20.60 -9.75 -19.01
C MET A 1 -19.30 -9.14 -18.53
N LEU A 2 -18.52 -9.87 -17.73
CA LEU A 2 -17.17 -9.46 -17.35
C LEU A 2 -16.30 -9.46 -18.61
N GLN A 3 -15.68 -8.33 -18.94
CA GLN A 3 -14.67 -8.29 -20.00
C GLN A 3 -13.37 -8.79 -19.39
N THR A 4 -13.02 -10.04 -19.70
CA THR A 4 -11.72 -10.66 -19.39
C THR A 4 -10.93 -10.84 -20.67
N ILE A 5 -9.60 -10.77 -20.59
CA ILE A 5 -8.75 -11.15 -21.73
C ILE A 5 -8.93 -12.65 -21.97
N THR A 6 -9.27 -13.02 -23.20
CA THR A 6 -9.50 -14.43 -23.55
C THR A 6 -8.19 -15.18 -23.78
N PRO A 7 -8.19 -16.52 -23.69
CA PRO A 7 -7.03 -17.33 -24.03
C PRO A 7 -6.51 -17.08 -25.46
N GLU A 8 -7.40 -16.80 -26.44
CA GLU A 8 -6.94 -16.49 -27.80
C GLU A 8 -6.11 -15.21 -27.87
N VAL A 9 -6.45 -14.19 -27.07
CA VAL A 9 -5.66 -12.95 -27.01
C VAL A 9 -4.31 -13.23 -26.33
N CYS A 10 -4.27 -14.05 -25.29
CA CYS A 10 -3.03 -14.44 -24.61
C CYS A 10 -2.08 -15.19 -25.56
N ASN A 11 -2.62 -16.13 -26.33
CA ASN A 11 -1.82 -16.86 -27.33
C ASN A 11 -1.23 -15.93 -28.38
N LYS A 12 -2.00 -14.96 -28.88
CA LYS A 12 -1.50 -13.95 -29.82
C LYS A 12 -0.41 -13.07 -29.21
N LEU A 13 -0.51 -12.71 -27.92
CA LEU A 13 0.54 -11.97 -27.23
C LEU A 13 1.84 -12.79 -27.16
N GLY A 14 1.74 -14.10 -26.91
CA GLY A 14 2.89 -15.00 -26.99
C GLY A 14 3.49 -15.09 -28.40
N GLU A 15 2.65 -15.19 -29.44
CA GLU A 15 3.08 -15.24 -30.85
C GLU A 15 3.85 -13.98 -31.29
N ILE A 16 3.52 -12.81 -30.72
CA ILE A 16 4.22 -11.54 -31.02
C ILE A 16 5.42 -11.28 -30.09
N GLY A 17 5.76 -12.22 -29.22
CA GLY A 17 6.99 -12.22 -28.44
C GLY A 17 6.89 -11.71 -26.99
N PHE A 18 5.68 -11.60 -26.42
CA PHE A 18 5.55 -11.33 -24.98
C PHE A 18 5.84 -12.61 -24.18
N GLU A 19 6.57 -12.45 -23.09
CA GLU A 19 6.84 -13.53 -22.15
C GLU A 19 5.60 -13.80 -21.27
N GLU A 20 5.55 -14.99 -20.66
CA GLU A 20 4.41 -15.41 -19.83
C GLU A 20 4.12 -14.43 -18.68
N ASP A 21 5.17 -13.89 -18.06
CA ASP A 21 5.06 -12.90 -16.98
C ASP A 21 4.46 -11.57 -17.47
N ASP A 22 4.79 -11.16 -18.70
CA ASP A 22 4.22 -9.96 -19.30
C ASP A 22 2.74 -10.15 -19.63
N ILE A 23 2.38 -11.32 -20.18
CA ILE A 23 1.01 -11.70 -20.51
C ILE A 23 0.16 -11.73 -19.23
N ASN A 24 0.67 -12.35 -18.17
CA ASN A 24 0.03 -12.38 -16.85
C ASN A 24 -0.19 -10.98 -16.28
N SER A 25 0.81 -10.09 -16.42
CA SER A 25 0.70 -8.70 -15.99
C SER A 25 -0.38 -7.94 -16.77
N ILE A 26 -0.45 -8.14 -18.09
CA ILE A 26 -1.48 -7.54 -18.96
C ILE A 26 -2.89 -8.03 -18.57
N GLN A 27 -3.05 -9.33 -18.32
CA GLN A 27 -4.33 -9.89 -17.86
C GLN A 27 -4.75 -9.26 -16.53
N MET A 28 -3.86 -9.19 -15.55
CA MET A 28 -4.16 -8.63 -14.23
C MET A 28 -4.55 -7.16 -14.32
N LEU A 29 -3.81 -6.35 -15.09
CA LEU A 29 -4.11 -4.94 -15.32
C LEU A 29 -5.45 -4.72 -16.03
N HIS A 30 -5.76 -5.56 -17.02
CA HIS A 30 -7.05 -5.50 -17.71
C HIS A 30 -8.19 -5.78 -16.75
N GLU A 31 -8.10 -6.84 -15.94
CA GLU A 31 -9.12 -7.14 -14.93
C GLU A 31 -9.29 -5.99 -13.93
N LEU A 32 -8.20 -5.43 -13.44
CA LEU A 32 -8.20 -4.27 -12.53
C LEU A 32 -8.89 -3.04 -13.14
N LYS A 33 -8.82 -2.88 -14.47
CA LYS A 33 -9.39 -1.74 -15.19
C LYS A 33 -10.86 -1.95 -15.59
N THR A 34 -11.24 -3.18 -15.97
CA THR A 34 -12.56 -3.45 -16.55
C THR A 34 -13.57 -4.01 -15.55
N ARG A 35 -13.12 -4.59 -14.44
CA ARG A 35 -14.05 -5.06 -13.40
C ARG A 35 -14.58 -3.88 -12.59
N ASN A 36 -15.90 -3.83 -12.44
CA ASN A 36 -16.53 -3.05 -11.39
C ASN A 36 -16.30 -3.77 -10.06
N TYR A 37 -15.25 -3.36 -9.34
CA TYR A 37 -15.06 -3.79 -7.96
C TYR A 37 -16.10 -3.08 -7.08
N SER A 38 -16.89 -3.83 -6.31
CA SER A 38 -17.77 -3.24 -5.28
C SER A 38 -16.98 -2.60 -4.13
N VAL A 39 -15.67 -2.89 -4.08
CA VAL A 39 -14.73 -2.41 -3.08
C VAL A 39 -14.00 -1.19 -3.63
N ASP A 40 -14.09 -0.09 -2.89
CA ASP A 40 -13.24 1.08 -3.12
C ASP A 40 -11.79 0.74 -2.72
N ILE A 41 -10.99 0.35 -3.71
CA ILE A 41 -9.58 -0.02 -3.53
C ILE A 41 -8.79 1.13 -2.89
N LYS A 42 -9.10 2.40 -3.20
CA LYS A 42 -8.42 3.54 -2.57
C LYS A 42 -8.75 3.63 -1.09
N LYS A 43 -10.00 3.36 -0.71
CA LYS A 43 -10.40 3.26 0.71
C LYS A 43 -9.67 2.11 1.40
N LEU A 44 -9.55 0.95 0.75
CA LEU A 44 -8.85 -0.21 1.30
C LEU A 44 -7.36 0.10 1.55
N ILE A 45 -6.68 0.70 0.56
CA ILE A 45 -5.27 1.12 0.68
C ILE A 45 -5.10 2.11 1.85
N LYS A 46 -6.00 3.11 1.96
CA LYS A 46 -5.96 4.07 3.06
C LYS A 46 -6.15 3.40 4.42
N GLN A 47 -7.07 2.44 4.53
CA GLN A 47 -7.31 1.70 5.78
C GLN A 47 -6.09 0.87 6.20
N VAL A 48 -5.46 0.18 5.25
CA VAL A 48 -4.25 -0.61 5.50
C VAL A 48 -3.09 0.29 5.90
N ALA A 49 -2.85 1.37 5.16
CA ALA A 49 -1.81 2.35 5.49
C ALA A 49 -2.03 2.97 6.88
N PHE A 50 -3.26 3.36 7.21
CA PHE A 50 -3.60 3.90 8.52
C PHE A 50 -3.39 2.87 9.63
N LYS A 51 -3.82 1.61 9.43
CA LYS A 51 -3.59 0.54 10.40
C LYS A 51 -2.10 0.34 10.69
N HIS A 52 -1.26 0.27 9.66
CA HIS A 52 0.18 0.12 9.84
C HIS A 52 0.81 1.33 10.52
N LEU A 53 0.38 2.55 10.16
CA LEU A 53 0.82 3.77 10.83
C LEU A 53 0.47 3.74 12.33
N THR A 54 -0.77 3.39 12.66
CA THR A 54 -1.21 3.28 14.05
C THR A 54 -0.39 2.25 14.83
N VAL A 55 -0.15 1.07 14.25
CA VAL A 55 0.69 0.04 14.86
C VAL A 55 2.11 0.57 15.12
N GLY A 56 2.74 1.18 14.11
CA GLY A 56 4.10 1.72 14.27
C GLY A 56 4.19 2.84 15.30
N ILE A 57 3.17 3.70 15.40
CA ILE A 57 3.07 4.71 16.45
C ILE A 57 2.95 4.04 17.82
N SER A 58 2.02 3.09 18.00
CA SER A 58 1.82 2.39 19.27
C SER A 58 3.09 1.64 19.73
N GLU A 59 3.75 0.91 18.83
CA GLU A 59 5.02 0.23 19.11
C GLU A 59 6.12 1.23 19.52
N THR A 60 6.16 2.40 18.89
CA THR A 60 7.12 3.47 19.25
C THR A 60 6.83 4.02 20.64
N PHE A 61 5.57 4.21 21.01
CA PHE A 61 5.19 4.65 22.36
C PHE A 61 5.58 3.62 23.42
N GLU A 62 5.26 2.34 23.19
CA GLU A 62 5.60 1.25 24.10
C GLU A 62 7.12 1.14 24.28
N LYS A 63 7.89 1.17 23.18
CA LYS A 63 9.35 1.06 23.23
C LYS A 63 10.01 2.20 24.01
N ASN A 64 9.48 3.41 23.91
CA ASN A 64 10.06 4.59 24.55
C ASN A 64 9.38 4.97 25.88
N MET A 65 8.42 4.16 26.35
CA MET A 65 7.58 4.45 27.53
C MET A 65 6.96 5.85 27.49
N TRP A 66 6.59 6.33 26.30
CA TRP A 66 5.94 7.62 26.15
C TRP A 66 4.49 7.50 26.63
N ASN A 67 4.07 8.45 27.44
CA ASN A 67 2.67 8.63 27.82
C ASN A 67 2.08 9.83 27.06
N ASP A 68 0.77 10.02 27.16
CA ASP A 68 0.06 11.09 26.45
C ASP A 68 0.60 12.50 26.79
N GLU A 69 1.11 12.70 28.01
CA GLU A 69 1.67 13.96 28.48
C GLU A 69 3.00 14.29 27.78
N ASN A 70 3.84 13.28 27.53
CA ASN A 70 5.15 13.45 26.91
C ASN A 70 5.08 13.52 25.38
N PHE A 71 4.00 13.04 24.76
CA PHE A 71 3.87 12.98 23.30
C PHE A 71 3.93 14.36 22.64
N LEU A 72 3.16 15.32 23.15
CA LEU A 72 3.10 16.67 22.57
C LEU A 72 4.46 17.37 22.68
N GLU A 73 5.13 17.26 23.83
CA GLU A 73 6.47 17.82 24.04
C GLU A 73 7.50 17.22 23.07
N ILE A 74 7.46 15.90 22.86
CA ILE A 74 8.38 15.20 21.94
C ILE A 74 8.07 15.51 20.49
N ALA A 75 6.79 15.54 20.10
CA ALA A 75 6.36 15.89 18.76
C ALA A 75 6.75 17.32 18.39
N GLU A 76 6.69 18.26 19.35
CA GLU A 76 7.18 19.63 19.16
C GLU A 76 8.70 19.71 19.04
N LYS A 77 9.46 18.95 19.84
CA LYS A 77 10.94 18.86 19.72
C LYS A 77 11.39 18.34 18.35
N VAL A 78 10.71 17.31 17.83
CA VAL A 78 10.99 16.75 16.50
C VAL A 78 10.60 17.73 15.39
N ARG A 79 9.42 18.38 15.50
CA ARG A 79 8.96 19.39 14.52
C ARG A 79 9.87 20.64 14.49
N GLY A 80 10.46 20.99 15.63
CA GLY A 80 11.41 22.10 15.77
C GLY A 80 12.86 21.77 15.42
N GLY A 81 13.18 20.52 15.06
CA GLY A 81 14.53 20.12 14.63
C GLY A 81 15.56 19.95 15.75
N GLN A 82 15.15 19.75 17.00
CA GLN A 82 16.08 19.43 18.09
C GLN A 82 16.04 17.93 18.40
N TYR A 83 16.74 17.14 17.58
CA TYR A 83 17.20 15.82 17.99
C TYR A 83 18.29 16.02 19.05
N VAL A 84 17.97 15.76 20.31
CA VAL A 84 19.00 15.55 21.34
C VAL A 84 19.15 14.05 21.49
N GLU A 85 20.11 13.49 20.77
CA GLU A 85 20.64 12.16 21.06
C GLU A 85 21.19 12.19 22.49
N LYS A 86 20.56 11.44 23.40
CA LYS A 86 21.18 11.10 24.69
C LYS A 86 21.01 9.61 24.92
N TYR A 87 22.18 8.98 25.04
CA TYR A 87 22.51 7.58 25.30
C TYR A 87 21.58 6.88 26.30
#